data_AF-A0A7X9IT88-F1
#
_entry.id   AF-A0A7X9IT88-F1
#
_cell.length_a   1.000
_cell.length_b   1.000
_cell.length_c   1.000
_cell.angle_alpha   90.00
_cell.angle_beta   90.00
_cell.angle_gamma   90.00
#
_symmetry.space_group_name_H-M   'P 1'
#
loop_
_entity.id
_entity.type
_entity.pdbx_description
1 polymer ?
#
loop_
_entity_poly.entity_id
_entity_poly.type
_entity_poly.pdbx_seq_one_letter_code
_entity_poly.pdbx_strand_id
1 'polypeptide(L)' 'MEWLTKVMAARCEACPLCRRARREPESWFGRLMAFHGRFCPFWRAWEKIYGGSGGRPAPPPAR' A
#
# COMPACT_ATOMS: atom_id res chain seq x y z
N MET A 1 -4.41 -20.24 -3.23
CA MET A 1 -4.29 -19.58 -1.91
C MET A 1 -4.68 -18.10 -2.02
N GLU A 2 -5.98 -17.82 -2.11
CA GLU A 2 -6.50 -16.44 -2.23
C GLU A 2 -6.74 -15.76 -0.87
N TRP A 3 -6.99 -16.56 0.18
CA TRP A 3 -7.37 -16.08 1.51
C TRP A 3 -6.23 -15.39 2.26
N LEU A 4 -4.98 -15.89 2.15
CA LEU A 4 -3.80 -15.26 2.74
C LEU A 4 -3.60 -13.83 2.22
N THR A 5 -3.72 -13.63 0.91
CA THR A 5 -3.60 -12.30 0.29
C THR A 5 -4.67 -11.34 0.84
N LYS A 6 -5.91 -11.81 1.01
CA LYS A 6 -7.00 -11.01 1.59
C LYS A 6 -6.73 -10.63 3.05
N VAL A 7 -6.23 -11.57 3.86
CA VAL A 7 -5.86 -11.30 5.27
C VAL A 7 -4.71 -10.30 5.36
N MET A 8 -3.68 -10.46 4.54
CA MET A 8 -2.54 -9.54 4.48
C MET A 8 -2.97 -8.14 4.02
N ALA A 9 -3.86 -8.07 3.03
CA ALA A 9 -4.43 -6.82 2.56
C ALA A 9 -5.24 -6.12 3.67
N ALA A 10 -6.15 -6.82 4.35
CA ALA A 10 -6.90 -6.28 5.49
C ALA A 10 -5.97 -5.79 6.62
N ARG A 11 -4.89 -6.51 6.90
CA ARG A 11 -3.89 -6.09 7.89
C ARG A 11 -3.14 -4.81 7.49
N CYS A 12 -2.88 -4.64 6.19
CA CYS A 12 -2.29 -3.43 5.61
C CYS A 12 -3.23 -2.22 5.71
N GLU A 13 -4.54 -2.43 5.56
CA GLU A 13 -5.57 -1.41 5.70
C GLU A 13 -5.73 -0.91 7.15
N ALA A 14 -5.55 -1.83 8.11
CA ALA A 14 -5.48 -1.53 9.54
C ALA A 14 -4.15 -0.89 9.98
N CYS A 15 -3.13 -0.84 9.13
CA CYS A 15 -1.84 -0.24 9.47
C CYS A 15 -1.95 1.31 9.47
N PRO A 16 -1.72 1.99 10.60
CA PRO A 16 -1.83 3.46 10.67
C PRO A 16 -0.80 4.16 9.78
N LEU A 17 0.40 3.57 9.63
CA LEU A 17 1.46 4.11 8.78
C LEU A 17 1.08 4.05 7.29
N CYS A 18 0.63 2.88 6.81
CA CYS A 18 0.21 2.72 5.42
C CYS A 18 -1.03 3.56 5.12
N ARG A 19 -1.95 3.71 6.08
CA ARG A 19 -3.13 4.59 5.95
C ARG A 19 -2.71 6.06 5.84
N ARG A 20 -1.79 6.52 6.70
CA ARG A 20 -1.25 7.88 6.64
C ARG A 20 -0.51 8.15 5.32
N ALA A 21 0.34 7.22 4.90
CA ALA A 21 1.08 7.32 3.64
C ALA A 21 0.16 7.46 2.42
N ARG A 22 -0.99 6.77 2.43
CA ARG A 22 -2.02 6.88 1.39
C ARG A 22 -2.83 8.17 1.46
N ARG A 23 -3.02 8.73 2.66
CA ARG A 23 -3.70 10.03 2.83
C ARG A 23 -2.85 11.20 2.34
N GLU A 24 -1.53 11.14 2.56
CA GLU A 24 -0.58 12.20 2.21
C GLU A 24 0.57 11.67 1.33
N PRO A 25 0.30 11.17 0.11
CA PRO A 25 1.30 10.50 -0.72
C PRO A 25 2.44 11.44 -1.16
N GLU A 26 2.16 12.75 -1.25
CA GLU A 26 3.15 13.74 -1.69
C GLU A 26 4.10 14.20 -0.57
N SER A 27 3.76 13.88 0.68
CA SER A 27 4.62 14.18 1.83
C SER A 27 5.91 13.35 1.80
N TRP A 28 6.95 13.83 2.48
CA TRP A 28 8.20 13.06 2.67
C TRP A 28 7.93 11.68 3.27
N PHE A 29 6.99 11.57 4.21
CA PHE A 29 6.57 10.29 4.78
C PHE A 29 5.87 9.39 3.76
N GLY A 30 4.98 9.95 2.93
CA GLY A 30 4.32 9.25 1.84
C GLY A 30 5.32 8.67 0.84
N ARG A 31 6.33 9.45 0.45
CA ARG A 31 7.42 9.02 -0.45
C ARG A 31 8.29 7.91 0.16
N LEU A 32 8.65 8.03 1.44
CA LEU A 32 9.39 7.00 2.16
C LEU A 32 8.59 5.70 2.26
N MET A 33 7.31 5.79 2.61
CA MET A 33 6.44 4.64 2.72
C MET A 33 6.14 4.00 1.36
N ALA A 34 6.11 4.78 0.28
CA ALA A 34 6.04 4.26 -1.08
C ALA A 34 7.29 3.43 -1.43
N PHE A 35 8.48 3.90 -1.06
CA PHE A 35 9.71 3.11 -1.20
C PHE A 35 9.66 1.82 -0.36
N HIS A 36 9.22 1.91 0.89
CA HIS A 36 9.01 0.74 1.76
C HIS A 36 8.02 -0.28 1.17
N GLY A 37 6.96 0.19 0.50
CA GLY A 37 5.94 -0.64 -0.14
C GLY A 37 6.50 -1.64 -1.16
N ARG A 38 7.64 -1.35 -1.79
CA ARG A 38 8.34 -2.28 -2.69
C ARG A 38 8.83 -3.55 -1.99
N PHE A 39 9.18 -3.44 -0.71
CA PHE A 39 9.71 -4.54 0.10
C PHE A 39 8.66 -5.16 1.02
N CYS A 40 7.55 -4.46 1.27
CA CYS A 40 6.51 -4.94 2.16
C CYS A 40 5.51 -5.87 1.44
N PRO A 41 5.43 -7.16 1.81
CA PRO A 41 4.53 -8.10 1.15
C PRO A 41 3.05 -7.79 1.41
N PHE A 42 2.73 -7.16 2.55
CA PHE A 42 1.37 -6.72 2.88
C PHE A 42 0.90 -5.57 1.98
N TRP A 43 1.83 -4.68 1.60
CA TRP A 43 1.54 -3.60 0.67
C TRP A 43 1.19 -4.15 -0.72
N ARG A 44 2.00 -5.08 -1.23
CA ARG A 44 1.74 -5.76 -2.52
C ARG A 44 0.46 -6.57 -2.51
N ALA A 45 0.16 -7.26 -1.40
CA ALA A 45 -1.10 -7.97 -1.22
C ALA A 45 -2.30 -6.99 -1.25
N TRP A 46 -2.16 -5.83 -0.60
CA TRP A 46 -3.17 -4.78 -0.63
C TRP A 46 -3.36 -4.21 -2.03
N GLU A 47 -2.29 -3.89 -2.77
CA GLU A 47 -2.37 -3.41 -4.15
C GLU A 47 -3.03 -4.44 -5.08
N LYS A 48 -2.75 -5.73 -4.87
CA LYS A 48 -3.37 -6.80 -5.66
C LYS A 48 -4.88 -6.91 -5.44
N ILE A 49 -5.38 -6.63 -4.23
CA ILE A 49 -6.80 -6.75 -3.86
C ILE A 49 -7.57 -5.44 -4.09
N TYR A 50 -6.98 -4.30 -3.76
CA TYR A 50 -7.64 -2.99 -3.74
C TYR A 50 -7.10 -2.00 -4.78
N GLY A 51 -5.93 -2.25 -5.36
CA GLY A 51 -5.28 -1.38 -6.35
C GLY A 51 -5.79 -1.57 -7.78
N GLY A 52 -6.63 -2.56 -8.04
CA GLY A 52 -7.31 -2.77 -9.32
C GLY A 52 -8.74 -2.22 -9.27
N SER A 53 -9.06 -1.32 -10.21
CA SER A 53 -10.40 -0.71 -10.44
C SER A 53 -10.76 0.47 -9.52
N GLY A 54 -10.02 1.58 -9.62
CA GLY A 54 -10.53 2.91 -9.23
C GLY A 54 -10.04 3.50 -7.92
N GLY A 55 -9.31 2.74 -7.09
CA GLY A 55 -8.51 3.31 -6.00
C GLY A 55 -7.18 3.81 -6.57
N ARG A 56 -6.89 5.11 -6.44
CA ARG A 56 -5.66 5.75 -6.97
C ARG A 56 -4.44 4.82 -6.77
N PRO A 57 -3.69 4.48 -7.83
CA PRO A 57 -2.49 3.65 -7.69
C PRO A 57 -1.55 4.31 -6.68
N ALA A 58 -0.88 3.50 -5.85
CA ALA A 58 0.18 4.01 -4.99
C ALA A 58 1.15 4.85 -5.84
N PRO A 59 1.61 6.02 -5.36
CA PRO A 59 2.43 6.91 -6.16
C PRO A 59 3.63 6.12 -6.70
N PRO A 60 3.96 6.29 -8.00
CA PRO A 60 5.06 5.57 -8.61
C PRO A 60 6.35 5.84 -7.81
N PRO A 61 7.23 4.85 -7.65
CA PRO A 61 8.50 5.08 -6.97
C PRO A 61 9.24 6.22 -7.68
N ALA A 62 9.78 7.17 -6.91
CA ALA A 62 10.69 8.17 -7.45
C ALA A 62 11.84 7.42 -8.15
N ARG A 63 12.06 7.76 -9.42
CA ARG A 63 13.04 7.13 -10.31
C ARG A 63 14.44 7.14 -9.71
#